data_AF-A0A974DAE9-F1
#
_entry.id   AF-A0A974DAE9-F1
#
_cell.length_a   1.000
_cell.length_b   1.000
_cell.length_c   1.000
_cell.angle_alpha   90.00
_cell.angle_beta   90.00
_cell.angle_gamma   90.00
#
_symmetry.space_group_name_H-M   'P 1'
#
loop_
_entity.id
_entity.type
_entity.pdbx_description
1 polymer ?
#
loop_
_entity_poly.entity_id
_entity_poly.type
_entity_poly.pdbx_seq_one_letter_code
_entity_poly.pdbx_strand_id
1 'polypeptide(L)'
;MNKLVRILFALLGLFCLLGANPVTSRTPEEIAFEEIITELIHLNLTNKDTCLVPIPCDNIKNISVEEMSCRTFQSLKQVCESEREKLHAINASLSTLFKKSMECSINRHEQKDLKSVRDDLLRFFRLQLQQLLVKH
;
A
#
# COMPACT_ATOMS: atom_id res chain seq x y z
N MET A 1 -32.07 -34.52 -16.04
CA MET A 1 -31.04 -33.44 -16.06
C MET A 1 -31.08 -32.71 -14.72
N ASN A 2 -30.01 -32.87 -13.91
CA ASN A 2 -29.95 -32.43 -12.52
C ASN A 2 -29.90 -30.89 -12.38
N LYS A 3 -30.66 -30.35 -11.42
CA LYS A 3 -30.68 -28.92 -11.06
C LYS A 3 -29.30 -28.35 -10.76
N LEU A 4 -28.37 -29.19 -10.29
CA LEU A 4 -26.95 -28.88 -10.06
C LEU A 4 -26.23 -28.35 -11.30
N VAL A 5 -26.51 -28.91 -12.49
CA VAL A 5 -25.82 -28.50 -13.73
C VAL A 5 -26.25 -27.09 -14.14
N ARG A 6 -27.54 -26.74 -13.96
CA ARG A 6 -28.04 -25.39 -14.27
C ARG A 6 -27.47 -24.31 -13.36
N ILE A 7 -27.24 -24.62 -12.08
CA ILE A 7 -26.61 -23.69 -11.13
C ILE A 7 -25.12 -23.50 -11.47
N LEU A 8 -24.43 -24.57 -11.88
CA LEU A 8 -23.03 -24.49 -12.30
C LEU A 8 -22.86 -23.60 -13.55
N PHE A 9 -23.74 -23.72 -14.54
CA PHE A 9 -23.74 -22.86 -15.73
C PHE A 9 -24.15 -21.41 -15.41
N ALA A 10 -25.07 -21.19 -14.47
CA ALA A 10 -25.44 -19.84 -14.04
C ALA A 10 -24.30 -19.14 -13.27
N LEU A 11 -23.55 -19.87 -12.44
CA LEU A 11 -22.37 -19.35 -11.74
C LEU A 11 -21.22 -19.04 -12.72
N LEU A 12 -20.97 -19.91 -13.70
CA LEU A 12 -19.98 -19.68 -14.75
C LEU A 12 -20.36 -18.48 -15.65
N GLY A 13 -21.65 -18.31 -15.94
CA GLY A 13 -22.16 -17.14 -16.68
C GLY A 13 -22.00 -15.82 -15.91
N LEU A 14 -22.13 -15.86 -14.57
CA LEU A 14 -21.93 -14.68 -13.72
C LEU A 14 -20.45 -14.24 -13.67
N PHE A 15 -19.51 -15.19 -13.68
CA PHE A 15 -18.07 -14.89 -13.80
C PHE A 15 -17.70 -14.28 -15.16
N CYS A 16 -18.34 -14.71 -16.25
CA CYS A 16 -18.12 -14.11 -17.58
C CYS A 16 -18.66 -12.67 -17.70
N LEU A 17 -19.74 -12.31 -16.98
CA LEU A 17 -20.32 -10.96 -16.99
C LEU A 17 -19.54 -9.94 -16.15
N LEU A 18 -18.71 -10.40 -15.19
CA LEU A 18 -17.80 -9.54 -14.44
C LEU A 18 -16.49 -9.22 -15.21
N GLY A 19 -16.22 -9.91 -16.32
CA GLY A 19 -15.02 -9.72 -17.16
C GLY A 19 -15.19 -8.71 -18.29
N ALA A 20 -16.34 -8.03 -18.42
CA ALA A 20 -16.67 -7.18 -19.56
C ALA A 20 -16.58 -5.67 -19.31
N ASN A 21 -15.97 -5.23 -18.21
CA ASN A 21 -15.40 -3.88 -18.16
C ASN A 21 -13.94 -4.00 -18.57
N PRO A 22 -13.49 -3.36 -19.66
CA PRO A 22 -12.06 -3.17 -19.86
C PRO A 22 -11.61 -2.31 -18.69
N VAL A 23 -11.03 -2.95 -17.67
CA VAL A 23 -10.24 -2.24 -16.68
C VAL A 23 -9.17 -1.56 -17.53
N THR A 24 -9.32 -0.25 -17.73
CA THR A 24 -8.30 0.65 -18.25
C THR A 24 -6.95 0.10 -17.84
N SER A 25 -6.06 -0.13 -18.80
CA SER A 25 -4.78 -0.83 -18.63
C SER A 25 -3.92 -0.19 -17.55
N ARG A 26 -4.23 -0.47 -16.29
CA ARG A 26 -3.55 0.10 -15.14
C ARG A 26 -2.21 -0.59 -15.03
N THR A 27 -1.17 0.19 -14.83
CA THR A 27 0.15 -0.38 -14.64
C THR A 27 0.20 -1.10 -13.28
N PRO A 28 1.03 -2.14 -13.11
CA PRO A 28 1.23 -2.77 -11.81
C PRO A 28 1.59 -1.76 -10.70
N GLU A 29 2.27 -0.67 -11.06
CA GLU A 29 2.64 0.42 -10.15
C GLU A 29 1.42 1.24 -9.70
N GLU A 30 0.49 1.57 -10.60
CA GLU A 30 -0.76 2.25 -10.25
C GLU A 30 -1.61 1.42 -9.29
N ILE A 31 -1.70 0.10 -9.54
CA ILE A 31 -2.43 -0.82 -8.66
C ILE A 31 -1.79 -0.83 -7.27
N ALA A 32 -0.47 -0.94 -7.18
CA ALA A 32 0.24 -0.92 -5.91
C ALA A 32 0.03 0.40 -5.16
N PHE A 33 0.00 1.55 -5.84
CA PHE A 33 -0.27 2.84 -5.20
C PHE A 33 -1.70 2.92 -4.68
N GLU A 34 -2.70 2.50 -5.45
CA GLU A 34 -4.09 2.49 -5.02
C GLU A 34 -4.31 1.57 -3.81
N GLU A 35 -3.70 0.38 -3.80
CA GLU A 35 -3.74 -0.54 -2.67
C GLU A 35 -3.12 0.10 -1.42
N ILE A 36 -1.91 0.65 -1.52
CA ILE A 36 -1.23 1.30 -0.39
C ILE A 36 -2.07 2.46 0.16
N ILE A 37 -2.61 3.33 -0.72
CA ILE A 37 -3.46 4.44 -0.30
C ILE A 37 -4.73 3.93 0.40
N THR A 38 -5.36 2.90 -0.16
CA THR A 38 -6.58 2.30 0.39
C THR A 38 -6.32 1.74 1.79
N GLU A 39 -5.27 0.95 1.96
CA GLU A 39 -4.91 0.37 3.25
C GLU A 39 -4.53 1.45 4.27
N LEU A 40 -3.78 2.49 3.87
CA LEU A 40 -3.44 3.61 4.74
C LEU A 40 -4.67 4.41 5.19
N ILE A 41 -5.70 4.55 4.34
CA ILE A 41 -6.98 5.20 4.72
C ILE A 41 -7.74 4.36 5.75
N HIS A 42 -7.78 3.04 5.54
CA HIS A 42 -8.50 2.10 6.41
C HIS A 42 -7.73 1.73 7.69
N LEU A 43 -6.47 2.16 7.81
CA LEU A 43 -5.65 1.95 9.00
C LEU A 43 -6.24 2.69 10.21
N ASN A 44 -7.04 1.95 10.98
CA ASN A 44 -7.66 2.44 12.20
C ASN A 44 -6.68 2.31 13.38
N LEU A 45 -5.96 3.40 13.63
CA LEU A 45 -5.01 3.52 14.73
C LEU A 45 -5.75 3.85 16.02
N THR A 46 -5.56 3.03 17.06
CA THR A 46 -6.12 3.31 18.38
C THR A 46 -5.35 4.46 19.04
N ASN A 47 -6.03 5.58 19.35
CA ASN A 47 -5.45 6.77 19.98
C ASN A 47 -4.80 6.53 21.37
N LYS A 48 -4.88 5.32 21.93
CA LYS A 48 -4.44 5.06 23.31
C LYS A 48 -2.94 4.88 23.46
N ASP A 49 -2.22 4.55 22.38
CA ASP A 49 -0.78 4.37 22.42
C ASP A 49 -0.16 5.13 21.24
N THR A 50 0.56 6.22 21.51
CA THR A 50 1.40 6.90 20.53
C THR A 50 2.54 5.98 20.13
N CYS A 51 2.27 5.07 19.19
CA CYS A 51 3.29 4.22 18.63
C CYS A 51 4.26 5.08 17.83
N LEU A 52 5.49 5.21 18.31
CA LEU A 52 6.55 5.92 17.62
C LEU A 52 7.23 4.98 16.65
N VAL A 53 7.43 5.45 15.42
CA VAL A 53 8.13 4.72 14.36
C VAL A 53 9.23 5.60 13.77
N PRO A 54 10.35 5.01 13.31
CA PRO A 54 11.39 5.75 12.62
C PRO A 54 10.83 6.50 11.41
N ILE A 55 11.27 7.73 11.18
CA ILE A 55 10.82 8.47 10.01
C ILE A 55 11.37 7.79 8.74
N PRO A 56 10.52 7.43 7.75
CA PRO A 56 11.01 6.82 6.50
C PRO A 56 11.92 7.75 5.70
N CYS A 57 11.59 9.04 5.65
CA CYS A 57 12.39 10.05 4.97
C CYS A 57 12.09 11.45 5.51
N ASP A 58 13.14 12.21 5.81
CA ASP A 58 13.01 13.59 6.32
C ASP A 58 12.79 14.61 5.19
N ASN A 59 13.17 14.25 3.95
CA ASN A 59 13.00 15.07 2.76
C ASN A 59 12.27 14.33 1.64
N ILE A 60 10.95 14.43 1.65
CA ILE A 60 10.05 13.76 0.70
C ILE A 60 10.20 14.29 -0.75
N LYS A 61 10.77 15.49 -0.97
CA LYS A 61 10.74 16.15 -2.29
C LYS A 61 11.63 15.49 -3.36
N ASN A 62 12.71 14.82 -2.95
CA ASN A 62 13.74 14.32 -3.87
C ASN A 62 13.94 12.79 -3.79
N ILE A 63 13.07 12.07 -3.08
CA ILE A 63 13.18 10.62 -2.92
C ILE A 63 12.41 9.89 -4.02
N SER A 64 13.00 8.83 -4.56
CA SER A 64 12.32 7.97 -5.53
C SER A 64 11.22 7.14 -4.84
N VAL A 65 10.25 6.66 -5.63
CA VAL A 65 9.22 5.72 -5.13
C VAL A 65 9.86 4.46 -4.57
N GLU A 66 10.85 3.91 -5.28
CA GLU A 66 11.58 2.71 -4.88
C GLU A 66 12.21 2.89 -3.48
N GLU A 67 12.92 4.00 -3.29
CA GLU A 67 13.62 4.29 -2.04
C GLU A 67 12.66 4.62 -0.89
N MET A 68 11.62 5.42 -1.15
CA MET A 68 10.58 5.70 -0.17
C MET A 68 9.89 4.41 0.28
N SER A 69 9.58 3.52 -0.66
CA SER A 69 8.87 2.27 -0.36
C SER A 69 9.75 1.32 0.46
N CYS A 70 11.03 1.18 0.11
CA CYS A 70 11.98 0.39 0.89
C CYS A 70 12.15 0.95 2.31
N ARG A 71 12.38 2.26 2.46
CA ARG A 71 12.56 2.87 3.79
C ARG A 71 11.30 2.78 4.64
N THR A 72 10.13 2.94 4.03
CA THR A 72 8.84 2.75 4.71
C THR A 72 8.69 1.32 5.21
N PHE A 73 8.98 0.34 4.35
CA PHE A 73 8.96 -1.07 4.74
C PHE A 73 9.90 -1.37 5.92
N GLN A 74 11.09 -0.76 5.96
CA GLN A 74 12.00 -0.89 7.10
C GLN A 74 11.49 -0.19 8.37
N SER A 75 10.85 0.97 8.22
CA SER A 75 10.26 1.72 9.35
C SER A 75 9.09 0.96 9.98
N LEU A 76 8.15 0.47 9.16
CA LEU A 76 6.96 -0.23 9.62
C LEU A 76 7.27 -1.58 10.28
N LYS A 77 8.45 -2.17 10.03
CA LYS A 77 8.92 -3.34 10.80
C LYS A 77 9.21 -3.03 12.27
N GLN A 78 9.49 -1.77 12.60
CA GLN A 78 9.80 -1.33 13.95
C GLN A 78 8.56 -0.81 14.71
N VAL A 79 7.37 -0.96 14.12
CA VAL A 79 6.11 -0.62 14.78
C VAL A 79 5.87 -1.48 16.02
N CYS A 80 5.15 -0.90 16.96
CA CYS A 80 4.59 -1.54 18.14
C CYS A 80 3.79 -2.78 17.76
N GLU A 81 3.87 -3.80 18.61
CA GLU A 81 3.29 -5.12 18.33
C GLU A 81 1.77 -5.07 18.11
N SER A 82 1.06 -4.20 18.85
CA SER A 82 -0.39 -3.99 18.74
C SER A 82 -0.88 -3.50 17.38
N GLU A 83 -0.01 -2.85 16.60
CA GLU A 83 -0.36 -2.29 15.28
C GLU A 83 0.28 -3.09 14.13
N ARG A 84 1.17 -4.05 14.42
CA ARG A 84 1.95 -4.78 13.40
C ARG A 84 1.08 -5.59 12.45
N GLU A 85 0.06 -6.28 12.96
CA GLU A 85 -0.84 -7.09 12.13
C GLU A 85 -1.62 -6.23 11.12
N LYS A 86 -2.03 -5.03 11.53
CA LYS A 86 -2.77 -4.08 10.67
C LYS A 86 -1.93 -3.53 9.52
N LEU A 87 -0.60 -3.63 9.61
CA LEU A 87 0.34 -3.12 8.61
C LEU A 87 0.80 -4.20 7.62
N HIS A 88 0.35 -5.45 7.75
CA HIS A 88 0.78 -6.55 6.89
C HIS A 88 0.43 -6.31 5.42
N ALA A 89 -0.79 -5.86 5.12
CA ALA A 89 -1.23 -5.58 3.76
C ALA A 89 -0.39 -4.46 3.11
N ILE A 90 -0.15 -3.38 3.85
CA ILE A 90 0.71 -2.26 3.41
C ILE A 90 2.13 -2.76 3.11
N ASN A 91 2.71 -3.58 3.99
CA ASN A 91 4.05 -4.14 3.77
C ASN A 91 4.14 -5.04 2.54
N ALA A 92 3.09 -5.81 2.25
CA ALA A 92 3.02 -6.64 1.06
C ALA A 92 3.04 -5.77 -0.21
N SER A 93 2.16 -4.76 -0.30
CA SER A 93 2.12 -3.86 -1.45
C SER A 93 3.39 -3.00 -1.58
N LEU A 94 3.99 -2.53 -0.47
CA LEU A 94 5.28 -1.82 -0.53
C LEU A 94 6.39 -2.69 -1.12
N SER A 95 6.41 -3.98 -0.82
CA SER A 95 7.46 -4.90 -1.29
C SER A 95 7.45 -5.15 -2.81
N THR A 96 6.37 -4.77 -3.49
CA THR A 96 6.28 -4.85 -4.97
C THR A 96 6.93 -3.64 -5.65
N LEU A 97 7.13 -2.55 -4.90
CA LEU A 97 7.63 -1.27 -5.40
C LEU A 97 9.15 -1.11 -5.28
N PHE A 98 9.87 -2.11 -4.75
CA PHE A 98 11.33 -2.09 -4.69
C PHE A 98 11.94 -3.46 -4.93
N LYS A 99 13.17 -3.48 -5.46
CA LYS A 99 13.90 -4.74 -5.65
C LYS A 99 14.32 -5.33 -4.31
N LYS A 100 14.21 -6.66 -4.16
CA LYS A 100 14.69 -7.37 -2.94
C LYS A 100 16.17 -7.13 -2.62
N SER A 101 16.99 -6.82 -3.62
CA SER A 101 18.42 -6.51 -3.47
C SER A 101 18.69 -5.05 -3.08
N MET A 102 17.66 -4.20 -2.99
CA MET A 102 17.81 -2.81 -2.61
C MET A 102 18.11 -2.71 -1.12
N GLU A 103 19.21 -2.03 -0.79
CA GLU A 103 19.52 -1.66 0.58
C GLU A 103 19.03 -0.24 0.85
N CYS A 104 18.25 -0.07 1.90
CA CYS A 104 17.77 1.22 2.35
C CYS A 104 17.95 1.36 3.85
N SER A 105 18.55 2.47 4.26
CA SER A 105 18.76 2.81 5.67
C SER A 105 17.65 3.74 6.16
N ILE A 106 17.21 3.51 7.39
CA ILE A 106 16.32 4.42 8.12
C ILE A 106 17.07 5.03 9.30
N ASN A 107 16.85 6.31 9.55
CA ASN A 107 17.35 6.97 10.74
C ASN A 107 16.48 6.55 11.94
N ARG A 108 17.04 5.83 12.90
CA ARG A 108 16.30 5.35 14.08
C ARG A 108 16.20 6.38 15.21
N HIS A 109 16.99 7.45 15.13
CA HIS A 109 17.01 8.51 16.14
C HIS A 109 15.85 9.47 15.98
N GLU A 110 15.38 9.66 14.75
CA GLU A 110 14.22 10.50 14.45
C GLU A 110 12.97 9.64 14.32
N GLN A 111 11.99 9.92 15.17
CA GLN A 111 10.75 9.17 15.24
C GLN A 111 9.55 10.11 15.20
N LYS A 112 8.47 9.63 14.61
CA LYS A 112 7.16 10.29 14.62
C LYS A 112 6.12 9.29 15.06
N ASP A 113 4.99 9.78 15.53
CA ASP A 113 3.85 8.91 15.76
C ASP A 113 3.39 8.27 14.44
N LEU A 114 2.92 7.03 14.52
CA LEU A 114 2.50 6.23 13.36
C LEU A 114 1.40 6.92 12.54
N LYS A 115 0.56 7.74 13.18
CA LYS A 115 -0.48 8.50 12.49
C LYS A 115 0.14 9.59 11.60
N SER A 116 1.10 10.34 12.11
CA SER A 116 1.86 11.31 11.33
C SER A 116 2.61 10.65 10.17
N VAL A 117 3.23 9.48 10.39
CA VAL A 117 3.90 8.74 9.30
C VAL A 117 2.89 8.27 8.26
N ARG A 118 1.73 7.72 8.67
CA ARG A 118 0.65 7.35 7.75
C ARG A 118 0.18 8.55 6.91
N ASP A 119 0.02 9.71 7.53
CA ASP A 119 -0.44 10.93 6.84
C ASP A 119 0.61 11.44 5.83
N ASP A 120 1.90 11.37 6.19
CA ASP A 120 3.02 11.69 5.29
C ASP A 120 3.07 10.72 4.08
N LEU A 121 2.87 9.42 4.32
CA LEU A 121 2.82 8.39 3.26
C LEU A 121 1.60 8.57 2.35
N LEU A 122 0.42 8.84 2.91
CA LEU A 122 -0.79 9.12 2.15
C LEU A 122 -0.58 10.29 1.20
N ARG A 123 0.07 11.36 1.69
CA ARG A 123 0.40 12.52 0.85
C ARG A 123 1.35 12.12 -0.27
N PHE A 124 2.41 11.38 0.03
CA PHE A 124 3.39 10.95 -0.96
C PHE A 124 2.74 10.09 -2.07
N PHE A 125 2.09 8.99 -1.72
CA PHE A 125 1.54 8.07 -2.72
C PHE A 125 0.40 8.68 -3.54
N ARG A 126 -0.41 9.58 -2.96
CA ARG A 126 -1.41 10.35 -3.73
C ARG A 126 -0.78 11.25 -4.78
N LEU A 127 0.32 11.93 -4.44
CA LEU A 127 1.04 12.76 -5.39
C LEU A 127 1.66 11.91 -6.50
N GLN A 128 2.22 10.74 -6.18
CA GLN A 128 2.79 9.83 -7.18
C GLN A 128 1.71 9.28 -8.12
N LEU A 129 0.58 8.82 -7.58
CA LEU A 129 -0.56 8.35 -8.36
C LEU A 129 -1.09 9.47 -9.28
N GLN A 130 -1.26 10.70 -8.75
CA GLN A 130 -1.68 11.84 -9.56
C GLN A 130 -0.70 12.13 -10.71
N GLN A 131 0.60 12.06 -10.45
CA GLN A 131 1.62 12.27 -11.49
C GLN A 131 1.60 11.18 -12.55
N LEU A 132 1.31 9.92 -12.20
CA LEU A 132 1.12 8.84 -13.17
C LEU A 132 -0.13 9.08 -14.02
N LEU A 133 -1.26 9.42 -13.40
CA LEU A 133 -2.53 9.65 -14.11
C LEU A 133 -2.51 10.86 -15.04
N VAL A 134 -1.68 11.88 -14.77
CA VAL A 134 -1.53 13.06 -15.66
C VAL A 134 -0.58 12.79 -16.84
N LYS A 135 0.30 11.79 -16.73
CA LYS A 135 1.22 11.40 -17.82
C LYS A 135 0.54 10.54 -18.90
N HIS A 136 -0.64 10.01 -18.61
CA HIS A 136 -1.48 9.22 -19.52
C HIS A 136 -2.60 10.07 -20.11
#